data_AF-A0A843ALZ1-F1
#
_entry.id   AF-A0A843ALZ1-F1
#
_cell.length_a   1.000
_cell.length_b   1.000
_cell.length_c   1.000
_cell.angle_alpha   90.00
_cell.angle_beta   90.00
_cell.angle_gamma   90.00
#
_symmetry.space_group_name_H-M   'P 1'
#
loop_
_entity.id
_entity.type
_entity.pdbx_description
1 polymer ?
#
loop_
_entity_poly.entity_id
_entity_poly.type
_entity_poly.pdbx_seq_one_letter_code
_entity_poly.pdbx_strand_id
1 'polypeptide(L)'
;MELSPRSKPYIIPEYSLTGDLISFLTCNLQYRYQNRGTLPPSMPIQLWFGEFIHGVMEESFLEWNTKKISFPWDWKNQIRPIEEMIDKRLRARGLYPPLDFFCKFESKKNSVLGTCPDKNHPHKLLYSARAEKAINVWGPDLFPLIDSAEVLIKGKRPMPNFDKENSRSNYYGINGVIDVISSLKINEINNNKIVKYLKNNKEISKKLKAFEDDEYEVIIDYKGMKRPPLKSNNWFYHQWQILTYSWLRSKQEDSKPIVAGIIFYLNELVPSTEDLIALKQDILNGCNDVKISDIEESLILGWNEDKDNYINLSDKLKEKRSIRIINIENDSISNALIEFDDVVANIEDSIIKEMKGIPIKNAWNAKGDKRTCDACDFKNFCNKPLSENMKVP
;
A
#
# COMPACT_ATOMS: atom_id res chain seq x y z
N MET A 1 -16.36 -55.13 -3.34
CA MET A 1 -15.30 -54.47 -2.57
C MET A 1 -15.42 -53.00 -2.86
N GLU A 2 -16.11 -52.25 -2.00
CA GLU A 2 -16.17 -50.79 -2.12
C GLU A 2 -14.81 -50.23 -1.70
N LEU A 3 -14.09 -49.64 -2.65
CA LEU A 3 -12.85 -48.95 -2.35
C LEU A 3 -13.18 -47.75 -1.48
N SER A 4 -12.58 -47.68 -0.30
CA SER A 4 -12.64 -46.51 0.58
C SER A 4 -12.28 -45.27 -0.26
N PRO A 5 -13.17 -44.26 -0.37
CA PRO A 5 -12.83 -43.04 -1.06
C PRO A 5 -11.68 -42.38 -0.31
N ARG A 6 -10.61 -42.05 -1.05
CA ARG A 6 -9.42 -41.37 -0.52
C ARG A 6 -9.87 -40.14 0.28
N SER A 7 -9.42 -40.01 1.53
CA SER A 7 -9.72 -38.84 2.35
C SER A 7 -9.28 -37.57 1.62
N LYS A 8 -10.13 -36.53 1.67
CA LYS A 8 -9.79 -35.24 1.06
C LYS A 8 -8.48 -34.74 1.70
N PRO A 9 -7.54 -34.19 0.91
CA PRO A 9 -6.31 -33.63 1.46
C PRO A 9 -6.67 -32.51 2.44
N TYR A 10 -6.18 -32.62 3.67
CA TYR A 10 -6.28 -31.55 4.66
C TYR A 10 -5.29 -30.45 4.27
N ILE A 11 -5.80 -29.31 3.82
CA ILE A 11 -5.01 -28.18 3.36
C ILE A 11 -5.35 -27.00 4.26
N ILE A 12 -4.35 -26.51 4.99
CA ILE A 12 -4.46 -25.24 5.73
C ILE A 12 -4.41 -24.12 4.69
N PRO A 13 -5.49 -23.34 4.50
CA PRO A 13 -5.45 -22.23 3.57
C PRO A 13 -4.56 -21.11 4.14
N GLU A 14 -3.73 -20.52 3.30
CA GLU A 14 -2.96 -19.32 3.63
C GLU A 14 -3.63 -18.09 2.99
N TYR A 15 -3.72 -17.01 3.76
CA TYR A 15 -4.27 -15.72 3.34
C TYR A 15 -3.27 -14.60 3.58
N SER A 16 -2.99 -13.84 2.53
CA SER A 16 -2.21 -12.62 2.55
C SER A 16 -3.09 -11.42 2.90
N LEU A 17 -2.58 -10.52 3.72
CA LEU A 17 -3.31 -9.31 4.06
C LEU A 17 -3.45 -8.35 2.87
N THR A 18 -2.40 -8.14 2.10
CA THR A 18 -2.46 -7.30 0.90
C THR A 18 -3.02 -8.07 -0.29
N GLY A 19 -2.57 -9.31 -0.46
CA GLY A 19 -2.95 -10.17 -1.58
C GLY A 19 -4.39 -10.65 -1.51
N ASP A 20 -4.89 -11.10 -0.37
CA ASP A 20 -6.24 -11.68 -0.30
C ASP A 20 -7.27 -10.71 0.27
N LEU A 21 -7.03 -10.18 1.48
CA LEU A 21 -8.00 -9.35 2.19
C LEU A 21 -8.37 -8.08 1.40
N ILE A 22 -7.38 -7.24 1.08
CA ILE A 22 -7.63 -5.96 0.39
C ILE A 22 -8.23 -6.19 -1.01
N SER A 23 -7.71 -7.19 -1.72
CA SER A 23 -8.19 -7.54 -3.07
C SER A 23 -9.65 -8.03 -3.05
N PHE A 24 -10.01 -8.87 -2.07
CA PHE A 24 -11.39 -9.33 -1.88
C PHE A 24 -12.33 -8.18 -1.52
N LEU A 25 -11.94 -7.32 -0.59
CA LEU A 25 -12.72 -6.16 -0.15
C LEU A 25 -12.92 -5.13 -1.27
N THR A 26 -11.96 -5.03 -2.19
CA THR A 26 -12.10 -4.19 -3.40
C THR A 26 -13.18 -4.75 -4.33
N CYS A 27 -13.13 -6.03 -4.66
CA CYS A 27 -14.21 -6.73 -5.37
C CYS A 27 -14.01 -8.25 -5.32
N ASN A 28 -14.94 -8.97 -4.68
CA ASN A 28 -14.84 -10.42 -4.48
C ASN A 28 -14.71 -11.18 -5.81
N LEU A 29 -15.51 -10.80 -6.82
CA LEU A 29 -15.49 -11.46 -8.13
C LEU A 29 -14.16 -11.21 -8.87
N GLN A 30 -13.63 -9.99 -8.78
CA GLN A 30 -12.32 -9.68 -9.37
C GLN A 30 -11.21 -10.47 -8.67
N TYR A 31 -11.22 -10.51 -7.33
CA TYR A 31 -10.29 -11.31 -6.53
C TYR A 31 -10.30 -12.79 -6.95
N ARG A 32 -11.49 -13.37 -7.18
CA ARG A 32 -11.60 -14.76 -7.64
C ARG A 32 -10.96 -14.98 -9.01
N TYR A 33 -11.07 -14.04 -9.94
CA TYR A 33 -10.46 -14.19 -11.27
C TYR A 33 -8.96 -13.90 -11.27
N GLN A 34 -8.50 -12.86 -10.57
CA GLN A 34 -7.10 -12.43 -10.63
C GLN A 34 -6.22 -13.26 -9.69
N ASN A 35 -6.54 -13.29 -8.41
CA ASN A 35 -5.64 -13.83 -7.39
C ASN A 35 -5.76 -15.35 -7.31
N ARG A 36 -6.99 -15.87 -7.38
CA ARG A 36 -7.25 -17.32 -7.40
C ARG A 36 -7.16 -17.93 -8.80
N GLY A 37 -7.52 -17.17 -9.84
CA GLY A 37 -7.45 -17.61 -11.23
C GLY A 37 -6.09 -17.36 -11.89
N THR A 38 -5.14 -16.70 -11.19
CA THR A 38 -3.80 -16.35 -11.68
C THR A 38 -3.81 -15.52 -12.97
N LEU A 39 -4.89 -14.76 -13.20
CA LEU A 39 -5.00 -13.88 -14.36
C LEU A 39 -4.40 -12.51 -14.01
N PRO A 40 -3.26 -12.11 -14.60
CA PRO A 40 -2.71 -10.79 -14.35
C PRO A 40 -3.67 -9.72 -14.91
N PRO A 41 -3.83 -8.57 -14.22
CA PRO A 41 -4.58 -7.44 -14.76
C PRO A 41 -3.96 -6.95 -16.08
N SER A 42 -4.79 -6.52 -17.03
CA SER A 42 -4.31 -6.05 -18.34
C SER A 42 -3.56 -4.71 -18.28
N MET A 43 -3.88 -3.86 -17.30
CA MET A 43 -3.22 -2.58 -17.05
C MET A 43 -2.94 -2.35 -15.55
N PRO A 44 -1.88 -2.95 -14.99
CA PRO A 44 -1.52 -2.81 -13.58
C PRO A 44 -0.83 -1.47 -13.27
N ILE A 45 -1.36 -0.30 -13.66
CA ILE A 45 -0.68 0.99 -13.42
C ILE A 45 -0.33 1.17 -11.93
N GLN A 46 -1.32 0.95 -11.05
CA GLN A 46 -1.15 1.10 -9.61
C GLN A 46 -0.29 -0.02 -9.00
N LEU A 47 -0.45 -1.26 -9.47
CA LEU A 47 0.37 -2.39 -9.00
C LEU A 47 1.84 -2.19 -9.41
N TRP A 48 2.09 -1.79 -10.67
CA TRP A 48 3.43 -1.47 -11.16
C TRP A 48 4.05 -0.34 -10.34
N PHE A 49 3.32 0.75 -10.09
CA PHE A 49 3.88 1.87 -9.32
C PHE A 49 4.14 1.50 -7.86
N GLY A 50 3.29 0.67 -7.25
CA GLY A 50 3.53 0.09 -5.93
C GLY A 50 4.86 -0.67 -5.92
N GLU A 51 4.97 -1.75 -6.69
CA GLU A 51 6.18 -2.57 -6.75
C GLU A 51 7.44 -1.76 -7.11
N PHE A 52 7.30 -0.77 -8.00
CA PHE A 52 8.37 0.14 -8.37
C PHE A 52 8.84 0.98 -7.18
N ILE A 53 7.92 1.60 -6.43
CA ILE A 53 8.30 2.49 -5.33
C ILE A 53 8.88 1.72 -4.13
N HIS A 54 8.34 0.54 -3.81
CA HIS A 54 8.91 -0.34 -2.77
C HIS A 54 10.35 -0.73 -3.16
N GLY A 55 10.54 -1.27 -4.37
CA GLY A 55 11.86 -1.68 -4.83
C GLY A 55 12.87 -0.54 -4.92
N VAL A 56 12.45 0.66 -5.36
CA VAL A 56 13.36 1.83 -5.41
C VAL A 56 13.74 2.29 -4.00
N MET A 57 12.79 2.34 -3.06
CA MET A 57 13.07 2.76 -1.67
C MET A 57 14.00 1.77 -0.96
N GLU A 58 13.78 0.47 -1.16
CA GLU A 58 14.60 -0.61 -0.60
C GLU A 58 16.04 -0.54 -1.14
N GLU A 59 16.21 -0.56 -2.47
CA GLU A 59 17.54 -0.51 -3.09
C GLU A 59 18.28 0.80 -2.78
N SER A 60 17.54 1.91 -2.65
CA SER A 60 18.13 3.18 -2.20
C SER A 60 18.62 3.09 -0.75
N PHE A 61 17.88 2.41 0.14
CA PHE A 61 18.36 2.14 1.49
C PHE A 61 19.62 1.26 1.48
N LEU A 62 19.65 0.18 0.70
CA LEU A 62 20.82 -0.71 0.61
C LEU A 62 22.07 0.02 0.10
N GLU A 63 21.91 0.83 -0.94
CA GLU A 63 22.97 1.67 -1.51
C GLU A 63 23.46 2.70 -0.49
N TRP A 64 22.53 3.38 0.21
CA TRP A 64 22.87 4.29 1.30
C TRP A 64 23.56 3.57 2.45
N ASN A 65 23.11 2.39 2.84
CA ASN A 65 23.68 1.66 3.96
C ASN A 65 25.13 1.25 3.68
N THR A 66 25.43 0.92 2.42
CA THR A 66 26.77 0.54 1.98
C THR A 66 27.70 1.74 1.82
N LYS A 67 27.23 2.81 1.16
CA LYS A 67 28.09 3.93 0.72
C LYS A 67 27.98 5.18 1.57
N LYS A 68 26.95 5.26 2.44
CA LYS A 68 26.60 6.42 3.29
C LYS A 68 26.59 7.74 2.52
N ILE A 69 26.01 7.71 1.32
CA ILE A 69 25.96 8.89 0.44
C ILE A 69 25.09 9.97 1.07
N SER A 70 25.59 11.21 1.11
CA SER A 70 24.86 12.36 1.63
C SER A 70 23.65 12.72 0.75
N PHE A 71 22.57 13.14 1.39
CA PHE A 71 21.42 13.74 0.72
C PHE A 71 21.65 15.24 0.43
N PRO A 72 20.97 15.82 -0.56
CA PRO A 72 20.06 15.17 -1.52
C PRO A 72 20.81 14.38 -2.60
N TRP A 73 20.16 13.33 -3.09
CA TRP A 73 20.62 12.55 -4.23
C TRP A 73 20.15 13.16 -5.54
N ASP A 74 21.07 13.27 -6.49
CA ASP A 74 20.78 13.64 -7.87
C ASP A 74 20.04 12.52 -8.59
N TRP A 75 18.92 12.88 -9.24
CA TRP A 75 18.11 11.89 -9.93
C TRP A 75 18.87 11.17 -11.04
N LYS A 76 19.61 11.89 -11.89
CA LYS A 76 20.21 11.30 -13.09
C LYS A 76 21.35 10.33 -12.78
N ASN A 77 22.19 10.67 -11.80
CA ASN A 77 23.40 9.93 -11.51
C ASN A 77 23.23 8.89 -10.40
N GLN A 78 22.32 9.13 -9.44
CA GLN A 78 22.22 8.30 -8.24
C GLN A 78 20.92 7.49 -8.20
N ILE A 79 19.78 8.09 -8.51
CA ILE A 79 18.47 7.43 -8.39
C ILE A 79 18.11 6.65 -9.67
N ARG A 80 18.35 7.24 -10.84
CA ARG A 80 18.00 6.65 -12.14
C ARG A 80 18.61 5.26 -12.38
N PRO A 81 19.87 4.98 -12.02
CA PRO A 81 20.42 3.62 -12.15
C PRO A 81 19.63 2.59 -11.33
N ILE A 82 19.12 2.97 -10.16
CA ILE A 82 18.26 2.14 -9.32
C ILE A 82 16.90 1.94 -10.01
N GLU A 83 16.28 3.02 -10.50
CA GLU A 83 15.01 2.94 -11.25
C GLU A 83 15.11 1.99 -12.45
N GLU A 84 16.20 2.06 -13.23
CA GLU A 84 16.44 1.20 -14.40
C GLU A 84 16.61 -0.27 -14.01
N MET A 85 17.25 -0.54 -12.88
CA MET A 85 17.38 -1.89 -12.33
C MET A 85 16.03 -2.45 -11.90
N ILE A 86 15.25 -1.68 -11.15
CA ILE A 86 13.92 -2.10 -10.68
C ILE A 86 12.97 -2.31 -11.86
N ASP A 87 12.93 -1.38 -12.82
CA ASP A 87 12.14 -1.54 -14.03
C ASP A 87 12.49 -2.82 -14.80
N LYS A 88 13.77 -3.18 -14.93
CA LYS A 88 14.19 -4.47 -15.53
C LYS A 88 13.63 -5.67 -14.78
N ARG A 89 13.64 -5.65 -13.43
CA ARG A 89 13.07 -6.72 -12.60
C ARG A 89 11.56 -6.83 -12.79
N LEU A 90 10.84 -5.71 -12.85
CA LEU A 90 9.39 -5.69 -13.06
C LEU A 90 9.02 -6.20 -14.45
N ARG A 91 9.74 -5.77 -15.49
CA ARG A 91 9.55 -6.27 -16.87
C ARG A 91 9.79 -7.77 -16.97
N ALA A 92 10.80 -8.31 -16.28
CA ALA A 92 11.05 -9.75 -16.24
C ALA A 92 9.88 -10.55 -15.61
N ARG A 93 9.09 -9.92 -14.75
CA ARG A 93 7.85 -10.48 -14.17
C ARG A 93 6.61 -10.21 -15.02
N GLY A 94 6.74 -9.59 -16.19
CA GLY A 94 5.63 -9.21 -17.06
C GLY A 94 4.90 -7.92 -16.66
N LEU A 95 5.41 -7.16 -15.68
CA LEU A 95 4.88 -5.87 -15.28
C LEU A 95 5.59 -4.75 -16.02
N TYR A 96 4.94 -4.17 -17.01
CA TYR A 96 5.50 -3.12 -17.86
C TYR A 96 5.15 -1.72 -17.35
N PRO A 97 6.09 -0.75 -17.38
CA PRO A 97 5.77 0.61 -16.96
C PRO A 97 4.75 1.28 -17.88
N PRO A 98 3.86 2.09 -17.30
CA PRO A 98 2.98 2.95 -18.06
C PRO A 98 3.80 4.09 -18.69
N LEU A 99 3.62 4.27 -20.00
CA LEU A 99 4.48 5.09 -20.84
C LEU A 99 4.44 6.58 -20.47
N ASP A 100 3.30 7.08 -20.02
CA ASP A 100 3.09 8.49 -19.70
C ASP A 100 3.66 8.88 -18.32
N PHE A 101 3.98 7.89 -17.47
CA PHE A 101 4.39 8.13 -16.09
C PHE A 101 5.82 7.67 -15.77
N PHE A 102 6.45 6.85 -16.64
CA PHE A 102 7.83 6.39 -16.46
C PHE A 102 8.61 6.31 -17.77
N CYS A 103 9.82 6.88 -17.80
CA CYS A 103 10.67 6.88 -18.98
C CYS A 103 11.42 5.54 -19.10
N LYS A 104 11.18 4.78 -20.18
CA LYS A 104 11.82 3.48 -20.46
C LYS A 104 13.25 3.57 -21.03
N PHE A 105 13.72 4.78 -21.34
CA PHE A 105 14.99 4.93 -22.06
C PHE A 105 16.19 4.55 -21.17
N GLU A 106 16.95 3.54 -21.60
CA GLU A 106 18.17 3.12 -20.93
C GLU A 106 19.36 3.85 -21.55
N SER A 107 20.11 4.57 -20.71
CA SER A 107 21.27 5.39 -21.13
C SER A 107 22.36 4.64 -21.94
N LYS A 108 22.37 3.30 -21.92
CA LYS A 108 23.46 2.46 -22.46
C LYS A 108 23.12 1.66 -23.73
N LYS A 109 21.91 1.75 -24.26
CA LYS A 109 21.53 1.03 -25.50
C LYS A 109 20.83 1.98 -26.46
N ASN A 110 21.20 1.91 -27.75
CA ASN A 110 20.46 2.52 -28.86
C ASN A 110 19.08 1.84 -29.00
N SER A 111 18.22 1.95 -27.99
CA SER A 111 16.89 1.38 -27.97
C SER A 111 15.88 2.35 -28.55
N VAL A 112 15.01 1.78 -29.39
CA VAL A 112 13.85 2.35 -30.10
C VAL A 112 13.17 3.50 -29.36
N LEU A 113 12.84 4.58 -30.09
CA LEU A 113 12.13 5.77 -29.60
C LEU A 113 11.03 5.37 -28.61
N GLY A 114 11.17 5.80 -27.35
CA GLY A 114 10.06 5.75 -26.41
C GLY A 114 8.98 6.76 -26.82
N THR A 115 7.73 6.52 -26.44
CA THR A 115 6.60 7.46 -26.60
C THR A 115 6.69 8.62 -25.61
N CYS A 116 7.89 9.12 -25.31
CA CYS A 116 8.04 10.24 -24.41
C CYS A 116 7.66 11.55 -25.11
N PRO A 117 7.32 12.61 -24.34
CA PRO A 117 6.82 13.87 -24.90
C PRO A 117 7.80 14.54 -25.89
N ASP A 118 9.10 14.33 -25.72
CA ASP A 118 10.14 14.84 -26.62
C ASP A 118 11.35 13.89 -26.75
N LYS A 119 12.41 14.32 -27.44
CA LYS A 119 13.60 13.52 -27.78
C LYS A 119 14.72 13.60 -26.72
N ASN A 120 14.59 14.43 -25.69
CA ASN A 120 15.63 14.72 -24.69
C ASN A 120 15.59 13.73 -23.53
N HIS A 121 15.90 12.47 -23.82
CA HIS A 121 15.96 11.42 -22.81
C HIS A 121 17.21 11.51 -21.91
N PRO A 122 17.14 10.99 -20.67
CA PRO A 122 15.95 10.47 -19.99
C PRO A 122 15.05 11.58 -19.40
N HIS A 123 13.73 11.37 -19.39
CA HIS A 123 12.77 12.28 -18.76
C HIS A 123 12.44 11.86 -17.34
N LYS A 124 12.41 12.83 -16.43
CA LYS A 124 11.88 12.65 -15.07
C LYS A 124 10.37 12.82 -15.08
N LEU A 125 9.67 11.74 -15.42
CA LEU A 125 8.20 11.69 -15.38
C LEU A 125 7.69 11.52 -13.94
N LEU A 126 6.37 11.53 -13.76
CA LEU A 126 5.72 11.62 -12.45
C LEU A 126 6.22 10.57 -11.44
N TYR A 127 6.41 9.31 -11.85
CA TYR A 127 6.83 8.26 -10.92
C TYR A 127 8.28 8.40 -10.49
N SER A 128 9.17 8.80 -11.39
CA SER A 128 10.55 9.15 -11.06
C SER A 128 10.63 10.39 -10.16
N ALA A 129 9.78 11.40 -10.41
CA ALA A 129 9.70 12.59 -9.54
C ALA A 129 9.22 12.24 -8.12
N ARG A 130 8.25 11.33 -7.99
CA ARG A 130 7.79 10.82 -6.69
C ARG A 130 8.87 10.03 -5.97
N ALA A 131 9.56 9.13 -6.67
CA ALA A 131 10.67 8.36 -6.10
C ALA A 131 11.81 9.27 -5.60
N GLU A 132 12.27 10.21 -6.43
CA GLU A 132 13.29 11.18 -6.05
C GLU A 132 12.87 12.01 -4.83
N LYS A 133 11.64 12.54 -4.84
CA LYS A 133 11.16 13.36 -3.71
C LYS A 133 11.00 12.51 -2.45
N ALA A 134 10.56 11.25 -2.53
CA ALA A 134 10.48 10.33 -1.40
C ALA A 134 11.86 10.08 -0.77
N ILE A 135 12.86 9.74 -1.59
CA ILE A 135 14.25 9.51 -1.15
C ILE A 135 14.82 10.78 -0.50
N ASN A 136 14.65 11.95 -1.14
CA ASN A 136 15.27 13.18 -0.66
C ASN A 136 14.56 13.82 0.53
N VAL A 137 13.25 13.59 0.71
CA VAL A 137 12.49 14.13 1.85
C VAL A 137 12.57 13.20 3.06
N TRP A 138 12.34 11.90 2.86
CA TRP A 138 12.26 10.93 3.97
C TRP A 138 13.52 10.12 4.16
N GLY A 139 14.32 9.85 3.12
CA GLY A 139 15.56 9.07 3.24
C GLY A 139 16.52 9.53 4.35
N PRO A 140 16.82 10.84 4.51
CA PRO A 140 17.69 11.33 5.58
C PRO A 140 17.24 10.96 6.99
N ASP A 141 15.92 10.90 7.20
CA ASP A 141 15.31 10.60 8.49
C ASP A 141 14.91 9.13 8.63
N LEU A 142 14.65 8.43 7.52
CA LEU A 142 14.15 7.06 7.53
C LEU A 142 15.28 6.05 7.49
N PHE A 143 16.22 6.19 6.56
CA PHE A 143 17.26 5.19 6.33
C PHE A 143 18.14 4.93 7.56
N PRO A 144 18.51 5.93 8.39
CA PRO A 144 19.23 5.69 9.63
C PRO A 144 18.45 4.91 10.70
N LEU A 145 17.13 4.81 10.55
CA LEU A 145 16.25 4.15 11.52
C LEU A 145 15.88 2.72 11.10
N ILE A 146 16.16 2.32 9.85
CA ILE A 146 15.83 0.99 9.35
C ILE A 146 16.74 -0.02 10.03
N ASP A 147 16.13 -0.96 10.75
CA ASP A 147 16.81 -2.13 11.32
C ASP A 147 16.72 -3.32 10.35
N SER A 148 15.52 -3.57 9.84
CA SER A 148 15.25 -4.62 8.85
C SER A 148 14.28 -4.13 7.78
N ALA A 149 14.45 -4.58 6.54
CA ALA A 149 13.55 -4.33 5.41
C ALA A 149 13.01 -5.67 4.86
N GLU A 150 11.83 -5.65 4.25
CA GLU A 150 11.13 -6.83 3.68
C GLU A 150 10.97 -8.01 4.65
N VAL A 151 10.44 -7.76 5.85
CA VAL A 151 10.31 -8.80 6.88
C VAL A 151 9.09 -9.67 6.63
N LEU A 152 9.32 -10.94 6.31
CA LEU A 152 8.28 -11.95 6.17
C LEU A 152 7.71 -12.32 7.55
N ILE A 153 6.40 -12.19 7.69
CA ILE A 153 5.67 -12.50 8.91
C ILE A 153 4.57 -13.53 8.61
N LYS A 154 4.47 -14.53 9.49
CA LYS A 154 3.48 -15.60 9.38
C LYS A 154 2.88 -15.93 10.74
N GLY A 155 1.61 -16.29 10.73
CA GLY A 155 0.89 -16.74 11.91
C GLY A 155 -0.25 -17.68 11.53
N LYS A 156 -0.95 -18.20 12.54
CA LYS A 156 -2.14 -19.02 12.35
C LYS A 156 -3.27 -18.51 13.23
N ARG A 157 -4.50 -18.65 12.74
CA ARG A 157 -5.72 -18.28 13.47
C ARG A 157 -6.79 -19.37 13.31
N PRO A 158 -7.73 -19.50 14.27
CA PRO A 158 -8.87 -20.41 14.14
C PRO A 158 -9.68 -20.09 12.88
N MET A 159 -10.20 -21.13 12.23
CA MET A 159 -11.10 -20.95 11.10
C MET A 159 -12.42 -20.31 11.59
N PRO A 160 -12.83 -19.15 11.04
CA PRO A 160 -14.12 -18.56 11.37
C PRO A 160 -15.26 -19.48 10.92
N ASN A 161 -16.33 -19.56 11.71
CA ASN A 161 -17.50 -20.41 11.45
C ASN A 161 -17.17 -21.88 11.15
N PHE A 162 -16.16 -22.43 11.84
CA PHE A 162 -15.69 -23.79 11.59
C PHE A 162 -16.81 -24.84 11.70
N ASP A 163 -16.96 -25.61 10.63
CA ASP A 163 -17.83 -26.77 10.52
C ASP A 163 -17.00 -27.98 10.06
N LYS A 164 -17.01 -29.06 10.84
CA LYS A 164 -16.24 -30.27 10.53
C LYS A 164 -16.61 -30.91 9.20
N GLU A 165 -17.84 -30.73 8.72
CA GLU A 165 -18.31 -31.35 7.48
C GLU A 165 -18.01 -30.51 6.24
N ASN A 166 -18.02 -29.18 6.38
CA ASN A 166 -17.95 -28.24 5.26
C ASN A 166 -16.62 -27.46 5.19
N SER A 167 -15.99 -27.15 6.33
CA SER A 167 -14.75 -26.38 6.36
C SER A 167 -13.56 -27.22 5.88
N ARG A 168 -12.65 -26.57 5.16
CA ARG A 168 -11.44 -27.21 4.61
C ARG A 168 -10.37 -27.48 5.67
N SER A 169 -10.39 -26.70 6.77
CA SER A 169 -9.45 -26.77 7.89
C SER A 169 -10.07 -26.10 9.12
N ASN A 170 -9.59 -26.43 10.33
CA ASN A 170 -9.95 -25.77 11.60
C ASN A 170 -9.09 -24.53 11.91
N TYR A 171 -8.06 -24.28 11.10
CA TYR A 171 -7.24 -23.07 11.15
C TYR A 171 -6.96 -22.55 9.75
N TYR A 172 -6.65 -21.27 9.64
CA TYR A 172 -6.05 -20.69 8.46
C TYR A 172 -4.70 -20.04 8.82
N GLY A 173 -3.79 -20.04 7.86
CA GLY A 173 -2.53 -19.33 7.93
C GLY A 173 -2.73 -17.89 7.48
N ILE A 174 -2.10 -16.96 8.18
CA ILE A 174 -2.05 -15.55 7.79
C ILE A 174 -0.59 -15.18 7.50
N ASN A 175 -0.35 -14.49 6.40
CA ASN A 175 0.99 -14.06 6.01
C ASN A 175 1.01 -12.60 5.53
N GLY A 176 2.18 -11.99 5.60
CA GLY A 176 2.43 -10.61 5.18
C GLY A 176 3.92 -10.31 5.04
N VAL A 177 4.21 -9.16 4.44
CA VAL A 177 5.56 -8.61 4.33
C VAL A 177 5.50 -7.21 4.91
N ILE A 178 6.33 -6.93 5.91
CA ILE A 178 6.53 -5.58 6.43
C ILE A 178 7.63 -4.92 5.60
N ASP A 179 7.35 -3.75 5.01
CA ASP A 179 8.36 -3.03 4.21
C ASP A 179 9.59 -2.67 5.04
N VAL A 180 9.36 -2.07 6.21
CA VAL A 180 10.41 -1.61 7.10
C VAL A 180 10.03 -1.82 8.56
N ILE A 181 10.93 -2.46 9.29
CA ILE A 181 10.97 -2.45 10.76
C ILE A 181 12.07 -1.51 11.18
N SER A 182 11.71 -0.53 11.99
CA SER A 182 12.63 0.42 12.58
C SER A 182 12.82 0.12 14.05
N SER A 183 14.07 -0.06 14.49
CA SER A 183 14.41 -0.15 15.91
C SER A 183 14.85 1.20 16.42
N LEU A 184 14.16 1.72 17.44
CA LEU A 184 14.33 3.09 17.92
C LEU A 184 14.67 3.14 19.40
N LYS A 185 15.76 3.83 19.70
CA LYS A 185 16.01 4.47 21.00
C LYS A 185 15.52 5.91 20.94
N ILE A 186 14.22 6.09 21.10
CA ILE A 186 13.55 7.39 20.89
C ILE A 186 14.15 8.51 21.76
N ASN A 187 14.70 8.17 22.93
CA ASN A 187 15.32 9.14 23.85
C ASN A 187 16.70 9.64 23.38
N GLU A 188 17.44 8.87 22.57
CA GLU A 188 18.78 9.23 22.10
C GLU A 188 18.74 10.04 20.80
N ILE A 189 17.68 9.91 20.00
CA ILE A 189 17.56 10.54 18.69
C ILE A 189 16.73 11.83 18.80
N ASN A 190 17.41 12.99 18.73
CA ASN A 190 16.76 14.30 18.85
C ASN A 190 16.63 15.06 17.53
N ASN A 191 17.47 14.77 16.53
CA ASN A 191 17.50 15.49 15.26
C ASN A 191 16.94 14.69 14.07
N ASN A 192 15.83 14.00 14.28
CA ASN A 192 15.14 13.21 13.25
C ASN A 192 13.66 13.60 13.17
N LYS A 193 13.16 13.89 11.97
CA LYS A 193 11.77 14.34 11.74
C LYS A 193 10.75 13.26 12.14
N ILE A 194 11.00 12.00 11.79
CA ILE A 194 10.09 10.89 12.11
C ILE A 194 9.95 10.75 13.63
N VAL A 195 11.07 10.80 14.35
CA VAL A 195 11.07 10.77 15.81
C VAL A 195 10.34 11.97 16.40
N LYS A 196 10.47 13.17 15.82
CA LYS A 196 9.69 14.35 16.22
C LYS A 196 8.18 14.14 16.02
N TYR A 197 7.76 13.53 14.91
CA TYR A 197 6.34 13.19 14.69
C TYR A 197 5.83 12.21 15.76
N LEU A 198 6.61 11.19 16.11
CA LEU A 198 6.26 10.24 17.18
C LEU A 198 6.17 10.92 18.56
N LYS A 199 7.16 11.73 18.93
CA LYS A 199 7.18 12.48 20.21
C LYS A 199 6.02 13.47 20.35
N ASN A 200 5.58 14.07 19.24
CA ASN A 200 4.45 15.01 19.23
C ASN A 200 3.09 14.32 19.32
N ASN A 201 3.01 13.01 19.11
CA ASN A 201 1.78 12.25 19.31
C ASN A 201 1.58 11.97 20.80
N LYS A 202 0.49 12.50 21.37
CA LYS A 202 0.20 12.42 22.81
C LYS A 202 0.05 10.99 23.32
N GLU A 203 -0.54 10.10 22.52
CA GLU A 203 -0.79 8.71 22.91
C GLU A 203 0.52 7.91 22.92
N ILE A 204 1.35 8.10 21.89
CA ILE A 204 2.67 7.48 21.82
C ILE A 204 3.57 8.02 22.93
N SER A 205 3.60 9.33 23.16
CA SER A 205 4.40 9.92 24.23
C SER A 205 4.03 9.38 25.62
N LYS A 206 2.75 9.05 25.87
CA LYS A 206 2.33 8.36 27.09
C LYS A 206 2.86 6.93 27.16
N LYS A 207 2.75 6.17 26.06
CA LYS A 207 3.28 4.79 25.97
C LYS A 207 4.78 4.73 26.23
N LEU A 208 5.54 5.62 25.59
CA LEU A 208 6.99 5.70 25.77
C LEU A 208 7.43 6.05 27.20
N LYS A 209 6.58 6.68 28.00
CA LYS A 209 6.85 6.92 29.43
C LYS A 209 6.47 5.74 30.32
N ALA A 210 5.60 4.86 29.83
CA ALA A 210 5.07 3.73 30.58
C ALA A 210 5.88 2.45 30.35
N PHE A 211 6.54 2.33 29.21
CA PHE A 211 7.45 1.24 28.94
C PHE A 211 8.77 1.42 29.71
N GLU A 212 9.21 0.36 30.38
CA GLU A 212 10.52 0.27 31.03
C GLU A 212 11.64 -0.06 30.03
N ASP A 213 11.29 -0.55 28.83
CA ASP A 213 12.23 -0.92 27.79
C ASP A 213 12.88 0.32 27.15
N ASP A 214 14.18 0.24 26.87
CA ASP A 214 14.91 1.33 26.21
C ASP A 214 14.80 1.30 24.67
N GLU A 215 14.30 0.19 24.11
CA GLU A 215 14.24 -0.06 22.67
C GLU A 215 12.84 -0.46 22.21
N TYR A 216 12.41 0.15 21.11
CA TYR A 216 11.07 -0.03 20.55
C TYR A 216 11.13 -0.34 19.06
N GLU A 217 10.09 -0.98 18.56
CA GLU A 217 9.87 -1.17 17.14
C GLU A 217 8.79 -0.23 16.60
N VAL A 218 9.01 0.27 15.38
CA VAL A 218 8.01 0.97 14.58
C VAL A 218 7.89 0.26 13.24
N ILE A 219 6.66 -0.12 12.89
CA ILE A 219 6.34 -0.71 11.60
C ILE A 219 6.07 0.41 10.60
N ILE A 220 6.77 0.39 9.47
CA ILE A 220 6.67 1.42 8.44
C ILE A 220 6.26 0.76 7.13
N ASP A 221 5.29 1.36 6.44
CA ASP A 221 4.80 0.94 5.13
C ASP A 221 4.72 2.13 4.16
N TYR A 222 4.97 1.86 2.87
CA TYR A 222 4.90 2.84 1.81
C TYR A 222 3.66 2.65 0.95
N LYS A 223 2.95 3.74 0.65
CA LYS A 223 1.79 3.72 -0.25
C LYS A 223 1.98 4.71 -1.39
N GLY A 224 2.03 4.18 -2.62
CA GLY A 224 2.04 4.95 -3.87
C GLY A 224 0.69 5.54 -4.26
N MET A 225 0.00 6.18 -3.31
CA MET A 225 -1.32 6.79 -3.53
C MET A 225 -1.50 8.05 -2.69
N LYS A 226 -2.54 8.84 -3.01
CA LYS A 226 -2.99 9.95 -2.16
C LYS A 226 -3.36 9.44 -0.77
N ARG A 227 -3.09 10.23 0.26
CA ARG A 227 -3.57 10.01 1.62
C ARG A 227 -5.11 9.89 1.63
N PRO A 228 -5.68 8.75 2.06
CA PRO A 228 -7.11 8.54 2.06
C PRO A 228 -7.79 9.27 3.24
N PRO A 229 -9.05 9.70 3.10
CA PRO A 229 -9.85 10.26 4.18
C PRO A 229 -10.00 9.30 5.38
N LEU A 230 -10.13 9.84 6.60
CA LEU A 230 -10.22 9.04 7.84
C LEU A 230 -11.45 8.12 7.93
N LYS A 231 -12.48 8.37 7.13
CA LYS A 231 -13.72 7.55 7.13
C LYS A 231 -13.85 6.70 5.87
N SER A 232 -12.79 6.61 5.08
CA SER A 232 -12.79 5.81 3.85
C SER A 232 -12.37 4.37 4.12
N ASN A 233 -12.93 3.44 3.34
CA ASN A 233 -12.55 2.03 3.36
C ASN A 233 -11.05 1.84 3.18
N ASN A 234 -10.43 2.54 2.23
CA ASN A 234 -8.98 2.47 2.00
C ASN A 234 -8.17 2.81 3.25
N TRP A 235 -8.61 3.81 4.03
CA TRP A 235 -7.95 4.12 5.28
C TRP A 235 -8.08 2.98 6.29
N PHE A 236 -9.28 2.44 6.48
CA PHE A 236 -9.47 1.31 7.40
C PHE A 236 -8.63 0.09 7.00
N TYR A 237 -8.53 -0.21 5.71
CA TYR A 237 -7.72 -1.33 5.21
C TYR A 237 -6.23 -1.13 5.50
N HIS A 238 -5.70 0.08 5.29
CA HIS A 238 -4.32 0.41 5.64
C HIS A 238 -4.08 0.34 7.15
N GLN A 239 -5.05 0.77 7.95
CA GLN A 239 -4.96 0.70 9.41
C GLN A 239 -4.94 -0.76 9.89
N TRP A 240 -5.85 -1.59 9.37
CA TRP A 240 -5.90 -3.01 9.68
C TRP A 240 -4.61 -3.73 9.28
N GLN A 241 -4.03 -3.40 8.12
CA GLN A 241 -2.73 -3.94 7.70
C GLN A 241 -1.66 -3.76 8.78
N ILE A 242 -1.45 -2.53 9.22
CA ILE A 242 -0.43 -2.20 10.21
C ILE A 242 -0.72 -2.86 11.58
N LEU A 243 -1.99 -2.87 12.01
CA LEU A 243 -2.39 -3.48 13.28
C LEU A 243 -2.20 -5.00 13.27
N THR A 244 -2.57 -5.67 12.17
CA THR A 244 -2.36 -7.10 12.02
C THR A 244 -0.88 -7.44 11.88
N TYR A 245 -0.09 -6.62 11.19
CA TYR A 245 1.37 -6.77 11.16
C TYR A 245 1.98 -6.61 12.55
N SER A 246 1.49 -5.68 13.35
CA SER A 246 1.91 -5.52 14.74
C SER A 246 1.63 -6.78 15.56
N TRP A 247 0.44 -7.36 15.40
CA TRP A 247 0.11 -8.63 16.05
C TRP A 247 1.03 -9.76 15.60
N LEU A 248 1.26 -9.91 14.29
CA LEU A 248 2.12 -10.96 13.75
C LEU A 248 3.57 -10.82 14.23
N ARG A 249 4.12 -9.60 14.19
CA ARG A 249 5.47 -9.30 14.68
C ARG A 249 5.59 -9.63 16.17
N SER A 250 4.59 -9.30 16.99
CA SER A 250 4.59 -9.63 18.43
C SER A 250 4.60 -11.14 18.77
N LYS A 251 4.43 -12.02 17.77
CA LYS A 251 4.50 -13.48 17.94
C LYS A 251 5.86 -14.07 17.59
N GLN A 252 6.80 -13.26 17.10
CA GLN A 252 8.15 -13.71 16.76
C GLN A 252 9.07 -13.62 17.98
N GLU A 253 10.04 -14.53 18.09
CA GLU A 253 10.91 -14.66 19.28
C GLU A 253 11.78 -13.42 19.54
N ASP A 254 12.11 -12.67 18.49
CA ASP A 254 13.01 -11.50 18.50
C ASP A 254 12.26 -10.16 18.56
N SER A 255 10.93 -10.16 18.71
CA SER A 255 10.14 -8.95 18.63
C SER A 255 10.31 -8.05 19.85
N LYS A 256 10.56 -6.75 19.62
CA LYS A 256 10.52 -5.71 20.67
C LYS A 256 9.11 -5.10 20.78
N PRO A 257 8.79 -4.35 21.84
CA PRO A 257 7.51 -3.67 21.94
C PRO A 257 7.28 -2.71 20.76
N ILE A 258 6.14 -2.89 20.09
CA ILE A 258 5.77 -2.10 18.92
C ILE A 258 4.96 -0.89 19.39
N VAL A 259 5.51 0.31 19.23
CA VAL A 259 4.92 1.53 19.81
C VAL A 259 3.98 2.25 18.84
N ALA A 260 4.24 2.12 17.54
CA ALA A 260 3.53 2.84 16.50
C ALA A 260 3.67 2.12 15.16
N GLY A 261 2.71 2.37 14.28
CA GLY A 261 2.88 2.18 12.86
C GLY A 261 2.95 3.52 12.12
N ILE A 262 3.64 3.56 10.99
CA ILE A 262 3.72 4.73 10.12
C ILE A 262 3.42 4.31 8.70
N ILE A 263 2.60 5.11 8.02
CA ILE A 263 2.35 4.97 6.59
C ILE A 263 2.81 6.23 5.88
N PHE A 264 3.66 6.06 4.87
CA PHE A 264 4.07 7.13 3.98
C PHE A 264 3.23 7.13 2.69
N TYR A 265 2.46 8.20 2.48
CA TYR A 265 1.68 8.46 1.26
C TYR A 265 2.50 9.28 0.28
N LEU A 266 3.26 8.60 -0.59
CA LEU A 266 4.32 9.23 -1.38
C LEU A 266 3.79 10.15 -2.48
N ASN A 267 2.55 9.99 -2.93
CA ASN A 267 1.93 10.92 -3.89
C ASN A 267 1.75 12.32 -3.30
N GLU A 268 1.63 12.46 -1.97
CA GLU A 268 1.47 13.77 -1.33
C GLU A 268 2.71 14.66 -1.49
N LEU A 269 3.88 14.05 -1.74
CA LEU A 269 5.12 14.78 -1.98
C LEU A 269 5.17 15.41 -3.38
N VAL A 270 4.52 14.79 -4.36
CA VAL A 270 4.40 15.27 -5.75
C VAL A 270 2.99 14.91 -6.25
N PRO A 271 1.97 15.72 -5.86
CA PRO A 271 0.57 15.43 -6.18
C PRO A 271 0.31 15.65 -7.68
N SER A 272 -0.43 14.74 -8.32
CA SER A 272 -0.94 14.98 -9.67
C SER A 272 -2.17 15.91 -9.64
N THR A 273 -2.65 16.32 -10.81
CA THR A 273 -3.92 17.06 -10.93
C THR A 273 -5.06 16.27 -10.26
N GLU A 274 -5.16 14.97 -10.50
CA GLU A 274 -6.18 14.11 -9.89
C GLU A 274 -6.06 14.03 -8.37
N ASP A 275 -4.83 13.99 -7.84
CA ASP A 275 -4.60 14.01 -6.39
C ASP A 275 -5.08 15.34 -5.77
N LEU A 276 -4.86 16.46 -6.45
CA LEU A 276 -5.31 17.79 -6.03
C LEU A 276 -6.83 17.95 -6.11
N ILE A 277 -7.47 17.43 -7.16
CA ILE A 277 -8.94 17.39 -7.28
C ILE A 277 -9.54 16.61 -6.12
N ALA A 278 -9.00 15.42 -5.84
CA ALA A 278 -9.45 14.63 -4.73
C ALA A 278 -9.18 15.33 -3.39
N LEU A 279 -8.06 16.05 -3.22
CA LEU A 279 -7.79 16.82 -2.01
C LEU A 279 -8.82 17.95 -1.81
N LYS A 280 -9.16 18.68 -2.88
CA LYS A 280 -10.19 19.72 -2.84
C LYS A 280 -11.54 19.15 -2.39
N GLN A 281 -11.91 17.96 -2.89
CA GLN A 281 -13.12 17.26 -2.44
C GLN A 281 -13.07 16.87 -0.96
N ASP A 282 -11.93 16.40 -0.45
CA ASP A 282 -11.78 16.06 0.97
C ASP A 282 -11.94 17.28 1.88
N ILE A 283 -11.44 18.45 1.45
CA ILE A 283 -11.57 19.70 2.18
C ILE A 283 -13.04 20.13 2.21
N LEU A 284 -13.72 20.14 1.06
CA LEU A 284 -15.14 20.48 0.96
C LEU A 284 -16.02 19.57 1.83
N ASN A 285 -15.66 18.29 1.93
CA ASN A 285 -16.38 17.30 2.74
C ASN A 285 -15.95 17.26 4.21
N GLY A 286 -15.01 18.13 4.65
CA GLY A 286 -14.51 18.15 6.03
C GLY A 286 -13.82 16.84 6.46
N CYS A 287 -13.26 16.10 5.50
CA CYS A 287 -12.69 14.76 5.71
C CYS A 287 -11.16 14.72 5.76
N ASN A 288 -10.52 15.90 5.69
CA ASN A 288 -9.08 16.07 5.78
C ASN A 288 -8.59 16.07 7.24
N ASP A 289 -7.54 15.29 7.53
CA ASP A 289 -6.99 15.10 8.88
C ASP A 289 -5.73 15.92 9.17
N VAL A 290 -5.20 16.64 8.18
CA VAL A 290 -3.99 17.46 8.32
C VAL A 290 -4.38 18.92 8.27
N LYS A 291 -4.13 19.68 9.34
CA LYS A 291 -4.43 21.12 9.36
C LYS A 291 -3.76 21.85 8.18
N ILE A 292 -4.59 22.46 7.33
CA ILE A 292 -4.20 23.32 6.21
C ILE A 292 -4.26 24.78 6.69
N SER A 293 -3.40 25.65 6.14
CA SER A 293 -3.47 27.08 6.43
C SER A 293 -4.59 27.74 5.63
N ASP A 294 -5.22 28.79 6.15
CA ASP A 294 -6.34 29.48 5.48
C ASP A 294 -5.96 29.97 4.07
N ILE A 295 -4.68 30.35 3.87
CA ILE A 295 -4.12 30.76 2.58
C ILE A 295 -4.08 29.58 1.60
N GLU A 296 -3.55 28.44 2.02
CA GLU A 296 -3.46 27.24 1.17
C GLU A 296 -4.84 26.63 0.91
N GLU A 297 -5.74 26.69 1.89
CA GLU A 297 -7.12 26.23 1.74
C GLU A 297 -7.85 27.08 0.70
N SER A 298 -7.73 28.41 0.77
CA SER A 298 -8.30 29.33 -0.22
C SER A 298 -7.70 29.10 -1.61
N LEU A 299 -6.41 28.80 -1.71
CA LEU A 299 -5.74 28.46 -2.98
C LEU A 299 -6.34 27.18 -3.59
N ILE A 300 -6.53 26.13 -2.78
CA ILE A 300 -7.08 24.84 -3.26
C ILE A 300 -8.55 24.98 -3.64
N LEU A 301 -9.36 25.67 -2.83
CA LEU A 301 -10.79 25.84 -3.08
C LEU A 301 -11.07 26.77 -4.27
N GLY A 302 -10.26 27.82 -4.44
CA GLY A 302 -10.35 28.76 -5.56
C GLY A 302 -9.73 28.26 -6.87
N TRP A 303 -9.02 27.13 -6.84
CA TRP A 303 -8.40 26.55 -8.03
C TRP A 303 -9.45 25.99 -9.01
N ASN A 304 -9.30 26.35 -10.28
CA ASN A 304 -10.13 25.86 -11.37
C ASN A 304 -9.37 24.77 -12.14
N GLU A 305 -9.90 23.56 -12.07
CA GLU A 305 -9.31 22.32 -12.59
C GLU A 305 -9.32 22.25 -14.13
N ASP A 306 -10.22 22.99 -14.78
CA ASP A 306 -10.39 23.01 -16.24
C ASP A 306 -9.39 23.95 -16.94
N LYS A 307 -8.63 24.73 -16.17
CA LYS A 307 -7.59 25.61 -16.69
C LYS A 307 -6.23 24.96 -16.55
N ASP A 308 -5.32 25.25 -17.47
CA ASP A 308 -3.92 24.80 -17.39
C ASP A 308 -3.15 25.63 -16.36
N ASN A 309 -3.53 25.50 -15.08
CA ASN A 309 -2.98 26.26 -13.96
C ASN A 309 -2.73 25.36 -12.75
N TYR A 310 -1.74 24.47 -12.85
CA TYR A 310 -1.33 23.62 -11.73
C TYR A 310 -0.96 24.44 -10.48
N ILE A 311 -1.56 24.13 -9.33
CA ILE A 311 -1.24 24.78 -8.05
C ILE A 311 -0.10 24.07 -7.33
N ASN A 312 0.83 24.85 -6.79
CA ASN A 312 1.94 24.31 -6.01
C ASN A 312 1.71 24.49 -4.51
N LEU A 313 1.52 23.38 -3.78
CA LEU A 313 1.40 23.38 -2.33
C LEU A 313 2.77 23.57 -1.66
N SER A 314 2.79 24.08 -0.43
CA SER A 314 4.04 24.24 0.32
C SER A 314 4.68 22.88 0.63
N ASP A 315 6.01 22.81 0.65
CA ASP A 315 6.74 21.58 1.05
C ASP A 315 6.34 21.13 2.47
N LYS A 316 6.01 22.08 3.36
CA LYS A 316 5.54 21.77 4.72
C LYS A 316 4.19 21.05 4.72
N LEU A 317 3.25 21.46 3.87
CA LEU A 317 1.95 20.79 3.75
C LEU A 317 2.12 19.40 3.12
N LYS A 318 2.90 19.32 2.03
CA LYS A 318 3.22 18.05 1.34
C LYS A 318 3.86 17.03 2.30
N GLU A 319 4.86 17.45 3.08
CA GLU A 319 5.52 16.61 4.08
C GLU A 319 4.51 16.10 5.12
N LYS A 320 3.73 16.99 5.74
CA LYS A 320 2.73 16.62 6.76
C LYS A 320 1.67 15.66 6.24
N ARG A 321 1.22 15.86 4.99
CA ARG A 321 0.23 14.97 4.36
C ARG A 321 0.84 13.62 3.97
N SER A 322 2.12 13.59 3.66
CA SER A 322 2.81 12.35 3.28
C SER A 322 3.07 11.37 4.43
N ILE A 323 2.92 11.75 5.70
CA ILE A 323 3.14 10.85 6.85
C ILE A 323 1.86 10.69 7.69
N ARG A 324 1.46 9.46 7.99
CA ARG A 324 0.38 9.17 8.95
C ARG A 324 0.86 8.19 10.00
N ILE A 325 0.62 8.53 11.27
CA ILE A 325 0.92 7.66 12.41
C ILE A 325 -0.34 6.87 12.78
N ILE A 326 -0.16 5.59 13.07
CA ILE A 326 -1.17 4.67 13.60
C ILE A 326 -0.74 4.29 15.02
N ASN A 327 -1.63 4.52 15.98
CA ASN A 327 -1.41 4.12 17.35
C ASN A 327 -1.72 2.63 17.49
N ILE A 328 -0.77 1.87 18.06
CA ILE A 328 -0.90 0.43 18.23
C ILE A 328 -1.48 0.14 19.61
N GLU A 329 -2.71 -0.36 19.66
CA GLU A 329 -3.44 -0.66 20.90
C GLU A 329 -4.06 -2.05 20.81
N ASN A 330 -4.13 -2.77 21.93
CA ASN A 330 -4.65 -4.13 21.97
C ASN A 330 -6.09 -4.22 21.47
N ASP A 331 -6.94 -3.24 21.80
CA ASP A 331 -8.33 -3.20 21.33
C ASP A 331 -8.40 -2.97 19.82
N SER A 332 -7.57 -2.04 19.30
CA SER A 332 -7.47 -1.79 17.86
C SER A 332 -6.96 -3.01 17.10
N ILE A 333 -5.94 -3.69 17.63
CA ILE A 333 -5.43 -4.96 17.08
C ILE A 333 -6.53 -6.01 17.06
N SER A 334 -7.25 -6.19 18.17
CA SER A 334 -8.31 -7.19 18.28
C SER A 334 -9.41 -6.93 17.26
N ASN A 335 -9.84 -5.68 17.12
CA ASN A 335 -10.83 -5.29 16.11
C ASN A 335 -10.35 -5.56 14.69
N ALA A 336 -9.10 -5.19 14.34
CA ALA A 336 -8.54 -5.46 13.02
C ALA A 336 -8.47 -6.98 12.70
N LEU A 337 -8.18 -7.80 13.70
CA LEU A 337 -8.14 -9.26 13.54
C LEU A 337 -9.54 -9.87 13.37
N ILE A 338 -10.57 -9.32 14.04
CA ILE A 338 -11.97 -9.75 13.85
C ILE A 338 -12.42 -9.42 12.42
N GLU A 339 -12.15 -8.21 11.94
CA GLU A 339 -12.48 -7.80 10.57
C GLU A 339 -11.76 -8.69 9.53
N PHE A 340 -10.51 -9.09 9.83
CA PHE A 340 -9.80 -10.06 9.01
C PHE A 340 -10.50 -11.43 9.00
N ASP A 341 -10.86 -11.94 10.19
CA ASP A 341 -11.56 -13.21 10.34
C ASP A 341 -12.90 -13.20 9.56
N ASP A 342 -13.65 -12.10 9.61
CA ASP A 342 -14.91 -11.94 8.88
C ASP A 342 -14.71 -12.00 7.35
N VAL A 343 -13.64 -11.41 6.83
CA VAL A 343 -13.35 -11.52 5.39
C VAL A 343 -12.92 -12.93 5.01
N VAL A 344 -12.10 -13.60 5.84
CA VAL A 344 -11.75 -15.01 5.61
C VAL A 344 -13.01 -15.88 5.60
N ALA A 345 -13.94 -15.66 6.52
CA ALA A 345 -15.22 -16.36 6.56
C ALA A 345 -15.98 -16.21 5.23
N ASN A 346 -16.07 -14.97 4.73
CA ASN A 346 -16.73 -14.68 3.46
C ASN A 346 -16.02 -15.33 2.26
N ILE A 347 -14.68 -15.36 2.25
CA ILE A 347 -13.90 -16.03 1.20
C ILE A 347 -14.16 -17.54 1.23
N GLU A 348 -14.08 -18.17 2.40
CA GLU A 348 -14.33 -19.61 2.55
C GLU A 348 -15.76 -19.98 2.17
N ASP A 349 -16.75 -19.18 2.54
CA ASP A 349 -18.14 -19.38 2.13
C ASP A 349 -18.30 -19.34 0.61
N SER A 350 -17.66 -18.38 -0.05
CA SER A 350 -17.64 -18.30 -1.52
C SER A 350 -16.98 -19.52 -2.16
N ILE A 351 -15.88 -20.02 -1.58
CA ILE A 351 -15.19 -21.24 -2.04
C ILE A 351 -16.08 -22.47 -1.87
N ILE A 352 -16.70 -22.63 -0.70
CA ILE A 352 -17.58 -23.77 -0.41
C ILE A 352 -18.77 -23.78 -1.36
N LYS A 353 -19.37 -22.61 -1.64
CA LYS A 353 -20.44 -22.46 -2.64
C LYS A 353 -19.98 -22.93 -4.03
N GLU A 354 -18.83 -22.47 -4.48
CA GLU A 354 -18.25 -22.88 -5.77
C GLU A 354 -17.96 -24.39 -5.81
N MET A 355 -17.38 -24.95 -4.75
CA MET A 355 -17.12 -26.39 -4.63
C MET A 355 -18.40 -27.24 -4.66
N LYS A 356 -19.53 -26.69 -4.22
CA LYS A 356 -20.86 -27.30 -4.29
C LYS A 356 -21.53 -27.16 -5.68
N GLY A 357 -20.81 -26.62 -6.66
CA GLY A 357 -21.29 -26.47 -8.05
C GLY A 357 -22.07 -25.18 -8.32
N ILE A 358 -22.07 -24.22 -7.39
CA ILE A 358 -22.68 -22.91 -7.63
C ILE A 358 -21.81 -22.14 -8.64
N PRO A 359 -22.37 -21.58 -9.72
CA PRO A 359 -21.61 -20.81 -10.71
C PRO A 359 -20.81 -19.67 -10.07
N ILE A 360 -19.61 -19.39 -10.58
CA ILE A 360 -18.69 -18.37 -10.04
C ILE A 360 -19.40 -17.02 -9.82
N LYS A 361 -20.23 -16.58 -10.78
CA LYS A 361 -20.98 -15.31 -10.70
C LYS A 361 -21.97 -15.23 -9.53
N ASN A 362 -22.41 -16.37 -9.02
CA ASN A 362 -23.36 -16.48 -7.91
C ASN A 362 -22.66 -16.82 -6.58
N ALA A 363 -21.49 -17.48 -6.65
CA ALA A 363 -20.66 -17.76 -5.48
C ALA A 363 -19.86 -16.53 -5.03
N TRP A 364 -19.50 -15.64 -5.96
CA TRP A 364 -18.65 -14.46 -5.72
C TRP A 364 -19.35 -13.17 -6.14
N ASN A 365 -19.53 -12.26 -5.18
CA ASN A 365 -20.26 -11.01 -5.40
C ASN A 365 -19.41 -9.94 -6.11
N ALA A 366 -19.98 -9.27 -7.11
CA ALA A 366 -19.36 -8.13 -7.76
C ALA A 366 -19.62 -6.82 -6.99
N LYS A 367 -18.66 -6.36 -6.20
CA LYS A 367 -18.79 -5.17 -5.33
C LYS A 367 -17.69 -4.09 -5.53
N GLY A 368 -17.21 -3.89 -6.75
CA GLY A 368 -16.23 -2.81 -7.04
C GLY A 368 -16.84 -1.41 -7.12
N ASP A 369 -16.10 -0.36 -6.77
CA ASP A 369 -16.50 1.02 -7.05
C ASP A 369 -16.41 1.34 -8.57
N LYS A 370 -16.82 2.54 -8.98
CA LYS A 370 -16.82 2.93 -10.41
C LYS A 370 -15.43 2.82 -11.03
N ARG A 371 -14.41 3.37 -10.36
CA ARG A 371 -13.02 3.36 -10.84
C ARG A 371 -12.48 1.94 -11.00
N THR A 372 -12.75 1.08 -10.03
CA THR A 372 -12.39 -0.35 -10.06
C THR A 372 -13.09 -1.06 -11.21
N CYS A 373 -14.38 -0.79 -11.41
CA CYS A 373 -15.15 -1.40 -12.51
C CYS A 373 -14.65 -0.92 -13.89
N ASP A 374 -14.32 0.36 -14.04
CA ASP A 374 -13.85 0.94 -15.30
C ASP A 374 -12.51 0.33 -15.74
N ALA A 375 -11.63 0.07 -14.78
CA ALA A 375 -10.33 -0.57 -14.97
C ALA A 375 -10.36 -2.11 -14.95
N CYS A 376 -11.52 -2.73 -14.70
CA CYS A 376 -11.62 -4.17 -14.56
C CYS A 376 -11.71 -4.88 -15.92
N ASP A 377 -10.83 -5.85 -16.16
CA ASP A 377 -10.80 -6.67 -17.38
C ASP A 377 -12.08 -7.48 -17.61
N PHE A 378 -12.81 -7.75 -16.53
CA PHE A 378 -14.00 -8.58 -16.54
C PHE A 378 -15.30 -7.77 -16.65
N LYS A 379 -15.21 -6.44 -16.79
CA LYS A 379 -16.38 -5.52 -16.80
C LYS A 379 -17.41 -5.89 -17.87
N ASN A 380 -16.98 -6.38 -19.03
CA ASN A 380 -17.85 -6.70 -20.16
C ASN A 380 -18.75 -7.92 -19.94
N PHE A 381 -18.41 -8.79 -18.99
CA PHE A 381 -19.22 -9.98 -18.67
C PHE A 381 -19.58 -10.07 -17.19
N CYS A 382 -19.31 -9.02 -16.42
CA CYS A 382 -19.74 -8.85 -15.05
C CYS A 382 -21.20 -8.40 -15.03
N ASN A 383 -22.06 -9.08 -14.26
CA ASN A 383 -23.51 -8.80 -14.22
C ASN A 383 -23.87 -7.56 -13.38
N LYS A 384 -22.92 -6.67 -13.08
CA LYS A 384 -23.22 -5.46 -12.31
C LYS A 384 -23.97 -4.48 -13.21
N PRO A 385 -25.11 -3.90 -12.79
CA PRO A 385 -25.71 -2.82 -13.56
C PRO A 385 -24.68 -1.70 -13.69
N LEU A 386 -24.30 -1.37 -14.92
CA LEU A 386 -23.67 -0.09 -15.24
C LEU A 386 -24.55 0.97 -14.57
N SER A 387 -23.97 1.80 -13.69
CA SER A 387 -24.67 2.95 -13.15
C SER A 387 -25.32 3.71 -14.31
N GLU A 388 -26.61 4.00 -14.18
CA GLU A 388 -27.45 4.59 -15.22
C GLU A 388 -26.73 5.73 -15.95
N ASN A 389 -26.65 5.57 -17.28
CA ASN A 389 -26.50 6.60 -18.31
C ASN A 389 -25.41 7.66 -18.10
N MET A 390 -24.23 7.38 -18.70
CA MET A 390 -23.45 8.45 -19.31
C MET A 390 -24.24 8.98 -20.52
N LYS A 391 -24.91 10.12 -20.38
CA LYS A 391 -25.22 10.97 -21.54
C LYS A 391 -23.89 11.59 -21.98
N VAL A 392 -23.45 11.22 -23.18
CA VAL A 392 -22.40 11.93 -23.90
C VAL A 392 -23.02 13.22 -24.45
N PRO A 393 -22.32 14.38 -24.41
CA PRO A 393 -22.72 15.55 -25.18
C PRO A 393 -22.90 15.26 -26.67
#